data_AF-A0A0S3U2F5-F1
#
_entry.id   AF-A0A0S3U2F5-F1
#
_cell.length_a   1.000
_cell.length_b   1.000
_cell.length_c   1.000
_cell.angle_alpha   90.00
_cell.angle_beta   90.00
_cell.angle_gamma   90.00
#
_symmetry.space_group_name_H-M   'P 1'
#
loop_
_entity.id
_entity.type
_entity.pdbx_description
1 polymer ?
#
loop_
_entity_poly.entity_id
_entity_poly.type
_entity_poly.pdbx_seq_one_letter_code
_entity_poly.pdbx_strand_id
1 'polypeptide(L)'
;MLKPRFIASLLAFSALFTTSVSARQPDHGCYLQTSSGQIINLSQSVCQFDLGDFTKQDAAYLSAVRRMMEGYDEPWMTEMVANNPGAFTAAAREYCEARRSGVSQQQFMESRYRSVLQSQASVSSARSEAEFEEQQRSYQAKLLPVSIAMSLAPQHYCSEVQQRRAIR
;
A
#
# COMPACT_ATOMS: atom_id res chain seq x y z
N MET A 1 -45.36 -15.79 64.49
CA MET A 1 -45.41 -16.47 63.18
C MET A 1 -45.60 -15.41 62.10
N LEU A 2 -44.59 -15.11 61.28
CA LEU A 2 -44.73 -14.52 59.93
C LEU A 2 -43.37 -14.66 59.20
N LYS A 3 -43.40 -15.08 57.94
CA LYS A 3 -42.30 -15.60 57.10
C LYS A 3 -41.30 -14.51 56.60
N PRO A 4 -40.06 -14.91 56.21
CA PRO A 4 -39.10 -14.04 55.53
C PRO A 4 -39.33 -14.01 54.01
N ARG A 5 -38.91 -12.93 53.34
CA ARG A 5 -38.71 -12.89 51.89
C ARG A 5 -37.25 -12.52 51.59
N PHE A 6 -36.57 -13.43 50.91
CA PHE A 6 -35.34 -13.22 50.14
C PHE A 6 -35.66 -12.45 48.85
N ILE A 7 -34.65 -11.75 48.30
CA ILE A 7 -34.30 -11.48 46.88
C ILE A 7 -33.30 -10.30 46.94
N ALA A 8 -31.99 -10.55 46.92
CA ALA A 8 -31.14 -10.76 45.73
C ALA A 8 -31.00 -9.50 44.85
N SER A 9 -29.80 -8.90 44.87
CA SER A 9 -29.10 -8.38 43.68
C SER A 9 -27.68 -7.96 44.06
N LEU A 10 -26.81 -8.98 44.11
CA LEU A 10 -25.40 -8.85 43.75
C LEU A 10 -25.34 -8.68 42.23
N LEU A 11 -24.63 -7.66 41.74
CA LEU A 11 -23.78 -7.68 40.53
C LEU A 11 -23.30 -6.25 40.27
N ALA A 12 -22.27 -5.85 41.03
CA ALA A 12 -21.53 -4.64 40.76
C ALA A 12 -20.41 -4.94 39.75
N PHE A 13 -20.43 -4.17 38.66
CA PHE A 13 -19.27 -3.74 37.88
C PHE A 13 -18.31 -4.81 37.37
N SER A 14 -18.72 -5.47 36.29
CA SER A 14 -17.77 -5.96 35.29
C SER A 14 -17.24 -4.75 34.51
N ALA A 15 -16.13 -4.16 34.96
CA ALA A 15 -15.36 -3.20 34.18
C ALA A 15 -14.83 -3.91 32.93
N LEU A 16 -15.53 -3.71 31.81
CA LEU A 16 -15.07 -4.05 30.47
C LEU A 16 -13.87 -3.15 30.14
N PHE A 17 -12.68 -3.64 30.43
CA PHE A 17 -11.48 -3.18 29.74
C PHE A 17 -11.60 -3.67 28.28
N THR A 18 -12.22 -2.87 27.43
CA THR A 18 -12.04 -3.01 25.99
C THR A 18 -10.63 -2.57 25.68
N THR A 19 -9.70 -3.51 25.60
CA THR A 19 -8.45 -3.28 24.87
C THR A 19 -8.84 -3.08 23.41
N SER A 20 -8.98 -1.83 23.02
CA SER A 20 -9.00 -1.43 21.61
C SER A 20 -7.61 -1.76 21.07
N VAL A 21 -7.37 -3.02 20.71
CA VAL A 21 -6.37 -3.34 19.70
C VAL A 21 -6.89 -2.64 18.46
N SER A 22 -6.38 -1.42 18.23
CA SER A 22 -6.47 -0.78 16.92
C SER A 22 -5.76 -1.75 15.98
N ALA A 23 -6.53 -2.57 15.28
CA ALA A 23 -6.04 -3.37 14.20
C ALA A 23 -5.46 -2.37 13.20
N ARG A 24 -4.14 -2.18 13.24
CA ARG A 24 -3.40 -1.55 12.16
C ARG A 24 -3.82 -2.30 10.92
N GLN A 25 -4.62 -1.65 10.07
CA GLN A 25 -4.84 -2.13 8.72
C GLN A 25 -3.45 -2.44 8.17
N PRO A 26 -3.18 -3.67 7.73
CA PRO A 26 -1.86 -4.01 7.22
C PRO A 26 -1.53 -3.05 6.07
N ASP A 27 -0.41 -2.33 6.25
CA ASP A 27 0.04 -1.21 5.42
C ASP A 27 0.47 -1.63 4.00
N HIS A 28 0.14 -2.85 3.56
CA HIS A 28 0.66 -3.47 2.35
C HIS A 28 -0.44 -4.26 1.64
N GLY A 29 -0.55 -4.10 0.32
CA GLY A 29 -1.40 -4.98 -0.48
C GLY A 29 -0.97 -6.44 -0.36
N CYS A 30 -1.94 -7.34 -0.43
CA CYS A 30 -1.75 -8.77 -0.39
C CYS A 30 -1.67 -9.30 -1.83
N TYR A 31 -0.48 -9.79 -2.17
CA TYR A 31 -0.17 -10.24 -3.52
C TYR A 31 0.38 -11.66 -3.46
N LEU A 32 -0.02 -12.47 -4.43
CA LEU A 32 0.54 -13.80 -4.65
C LEU A 32 1.20 -13.82 -6.02
N GLN A 33 2.45 -14.26 -6.07
CA GLN A 33 3.15 -14.51 -7.31
C GLN A 33 3.02 -15.99 -7.65
N THR A 34 2.44 -16.31 -8.80
CA THR A 34 2.36 -17.70 -9.28
C THR A 34 3.73 -18.20 -9.73
N SER A 35 3.86 -19.51 -9.94
CA SER A 35 5.05 -20.12 -10.56
C SER A 35 5.29 -19.67 -12.02
N SER A 36 4.32 -18.98 -12.62
CA SER A 36 4.42 -18.36 -13.96
C SER A 36 4.69 -16.86 -13.91
N GLY A 37 5.00 -16.31 -12.72
CA GLY A 37 5.36 -14.90 -12.55
C GLY A 37 4.18 -13.93 -12.49
N GLN A 38 2.95 -14.43 -12.62
CA GLN A 38 1.75 -13.60 -12.56
C GLN A 38 1.54 -13.10 -11.13
N ILE A 39 1.45 -11.78 -10.96
CA ILE A 39 1.09 -11.16 -9.69
C ILE A 39 -0.45 -11.09 -9.62
N ILE A 40 -1.02 -11.84 -8.67
CA ILE A 40 -2.44 -11.85 -8.38
C ILE A 40 -2.67 -11.00 -7.13
N ASN A 41 -3.47 -9.95 -7.26
CA ASN A 41 -3.90 -9.15 -6.12
C ASN A 41 -4.99 -9.91 -5.35
N LEU A 42 -4.66 -10.35 -4.14
CA LEU A 42 -5.55 -11.06 -3.22
C LEU A 42 -6.03 -10.17 -2.06
N SER A 43 -5.73 -8.87 -2.11
CA SER A 43 -6.06 -7.90 -1.08
C SER A 43 -7.55 -7.95 -0.73
N GLN A 44 -8.45 -7.94 -1.72
CA GLN A 44 -9.89 -7.96 -1.46
C GLN A 44 -10.45 -9.37 -1.21
N SER A 45 -9.85 -10.42 -1.79
CA SER A 45 -10.43 -11.76 -1.79
C SER A 45 -9.99 -12.63 -0.60
N VAL A 46 -8.69 -12.70 -0.32
CA VAL A 46 -8.13 -13.58 0.72
C VAL A 46 -7.79 -12.76 1.96
N CYS A 47 -7.14 -11.63 1.75
CA CYS A 47 -6.66 -10.79 2.83
C CYS A 47 -7.74 -9.85 3.39
N GLN A 48 -8.90 -9.76 2.71
CA GLN A 48 -10.04 -8.91 3.08
C GLN A 48 -9.64 -7.48 3.44
N PHE A 49 -8.56 -6.99 2.81
CA PHE A 49 -8.20 -5.60 2.86
C PHE A 49 -9.25 -4.86 2.06
N ASP A 50 -10.02 -4.04 2.76
CA ASP A 50 -10.86 -3.05 2.13
C ASP A 50 -9.95 -2.07 1.40
N LEU A 51 -9.70 -2.32 0.10
CA LEU A 51 -8.98 -1.38 -0.75
C LEU A 51 -9.76 -0.05 -0.90
N GLY A 52 -10.98 0.02 -0.36
CA GLY A 52 -11.92 1.12 -0.48
C GLY A 52 -12.46 1.23 -1.89
N ASP A 53 -13.69 1.71 -2.03
CA ASP A 53 -14.12 2.29 -3.30
C ASP A 53 -13.12 3.38 -3.67
N PHE A 54 -12.57 3.31 -4.90
CA PHE A 54 -11.65 4.33 -5.39
C PHE A 54 -12.30 5.70 -5.25
N THR A 55 -11.70 6.55 -4.43
CA THR A 55 -12.19 7.90 -4.21
C THR A 55 -12.04 8.72 -5.51
N LYS A 56 -12.74 9.85 -5.61
CA LYS A 56 -12.53 10.80 -6.73
C LYS A 56 -11.06 11.23 -6.86
N GLN A 57 -10.35 11.30 -5.73
CA GLN A 57 -8.92 11.62 -5.68
C GLN A 57 -8.07 10.50 -6.28
N ASP A 58 -8.38 9.24 -5.96
CA ASP A 58 -7.70 8.07 -6.54
C ASP A 58 -7.93 7.99 -8.06
N ALA A 59 -9.15 8.25 -8.53
CA ALA A 59 -9.46 8.28 -9.95
C ALA A 59 -8.66 9.37 -10.70
N ALA A 60 -8.56 10.58 -10.13
CA ALA A 60 -7.78 11.67 -10.70
C ALA A 60 -6.29 11.34 -10.74
N TYR A 61 -5.75 10.76 -9.66
CA TYR A 61 -4.37 10.32 -9.62
C TYR A 61 -4.08 9.22 -10.65
N LEU A 62 -4.90 8.16 -10.70
CA LEU A 62 -4.73 7.07 -11.66
C LEU A 62 -4.85 7.54 -13.11
N SER A 63 -5.68 8.55 -13.39
CA SER A 63 -5.72 9.18 -14.71
C SER A 63 -4.41 9.90 -15.06
N ALA A 64 -3.78 10.58 -14.09
CA ALA A 64 -2.48 11.23 -14.29
C ALA A 64 -1.36 10.19 -14.47
N VAL A 65 -1.40 9.10 -13.71
CA VAL A 65 -0.48 7.97 -13.87
C VAL A 65 -0.59 7.36 -15.27
N ARG A 66 -1.81 7.07 -15.75
CA ARG A 66 -2.01 6.53 -17.11
C ARG A 66 -1.46 7.46 -18.18
N ARG A 67 -1.75 8.76 -18.10
CA ARG A 67 -1.21 9.75 -19.04
C ARG A 67 0.32 9.83 -18.99
N MET A 68 0.92 9.68 -17.81
CA MET A 68 2.38 9.62 -17.68
C MET A 68 2.93 8.37 -18.36
N MET A 69 2.29 7.21 -18.20
CA MET A 69 2.71 5.94 -18.82
C MET A 69 2.51 5.90 -20.33
N GLU A 70 1.47 6.53 -20.87
CA GLU A 70 1.25 6.69 -22.31
C GLU A 70 2.40 7.44 -23.01
N GLY A 71 3.19 8.22 -22.27
CA GLY A 71 4.39 8.88 -22.79
C GLY A 71 5.60 7.94 -22.95
N TYR A 72 5.54 6.71 -22.44
CA TYR A 72 6.58 5.70 -22.57
C TYR A 72 6.19 4.68 -23.65
N ASP A 73 7.15 4.27 -24.48
CA ASP A 73 6.95 3.31 -25.59
C ASP A 73 6.94 1.85 -25.10
N GLU A 74 6.31 1.61 -23.95
CA GLU A 74 6.37 0.33 -23.22
C GLU A 74 4.94 -0.09 -22.83
N PRO A 75 4.24 -0.87 -23.68
CA PRO A 75 2.83 -1.22 -23.48
C PRO A 75 2.52 -1.90 -22.15
N TRP A 76 3.47 -2.68 -21.63
CA TRP A 76 3.35 -3.38 -20.35
C TRP A 76 3.21 -2.42 -19.16
N MET A 77 3.73 -1.18 -19.25
CA MET A 77 3.59 -0.19 -18.17
C MET A 77 2.14 0.28 -18.04
N THR A 78 1.46 0.51 -19.15
CA THR A 78 0.04 0.90 -19.17
C THR A 78 -0.84 -0.26 -18.69
N GLU A 79 -0.53 -1.49 -19.13
CA GLU A 79 -1.19 -2.69 -18.64
C GLU A 79 -0.98 -2.89 -17.13
N MET A 80 0.23 -2.64 -16.63
CA MET A 80 0.54 -2.76 -15.21
C MET A 80 -0.31 -1.82 -14.35
N VAL A 81 -0.53 -0.58 -14.80
CA VAL A 81 -1.43 0.37 -14.11
C VAL A 81 -2.87 -0.13 -14.11
N ALA A 82 -3.34 -0.67 -15.24
CA ALA A 82 -4.69 -1.21 -15.36
C ALA A 82 -4.92 -2.44 -14.45
N ASN A 83 -3.91 -3.31 -14.36
CA ASN A 83 -3.98 -4.55 -13.59
C ASN A 83 -3.71 -4.35 -12.09
N ASN A 84 -2.98 -3.29 -11.71
CA ASN A 84 -2.56 -3.06 -10.31
C ASN A 84 -2.86 -1.64 -9.80
N PRO A 85 -4.05 -1.05 -10.03
CA PRO A 85 -4.33 0.35 -9.67
C PRO A 85 -4.17 0.61 -8.16
N GLY A 86 -4.49 -0.39 -7.32
CA GLY A 86 -4.31 -0.30 -5.87
C GLY A 86 -2.85 -0.13 -5.44
N ALA A 87 -1.88 -0.71 -6.15
CA ALA A 87 -0.46 -0.55 -5.82
C ALA A 87 0.00 0.90 -6.03
N PHE A 88 -0.51 1.55 -7.09
CA PHE A 88 -0.19 2.95 -7.38
C PHE A 88 -0.81 3.91 -6.38
N THR A 89 -2.08 3.71 -6.00
CA THR A 89 -2.76 4.59 -5.02
C THR A 89 -2.20 4.38 -3.62
N ALA A 90 -1.89 3.15 -3.22
CA ALA A 90 -1.24 2.87 -1.94
C ALA A 90 0.13 3.56 -1.85
N ALA A 91 1.00 3.37 -2.85
CA ALA A 91 2.31 4.02 -2.89
C ALA A 91 2.22 5.55 -2.81
N ALA A 92 1.21 6.15 -3.46
CA ALA A 92 0.95 7.59 -3.41
C ALA A 92 0.60 8.09 -2.01
N ARG A 93 -0.34 7.40 -1.34
CA ARG A 93 -0.76 7.72 0.03
C ARG A 93 0.42 7.56 1.00
N GLU A 94 1.13 6.45 0.93
CA GLU A 94 2.29 6.15 1.77
C GLU A 94 3.42 7.18 1.60
N TYR A 95 3.71 7.57 0.36
CA TYR A 95 4.68 8.64 0.11
C TYR A 95 4.25 9.95 0.77
N CYS A 96 3.00 10.37 0.56
CA CYS A 96 2.50 11.61 1.12
C CYS A 96 2.45 11.61 2.65
N GLU A 97 2.07 10.50 3.26
CA GLU A 97 2.13 10.32 4.71
C GLU A 97 3.57 10.43 5.22
N ALA A 98 4.53 9.74 4.61
CA ALA A 98 5.94 9.84 4.97
C ALA A 98 6.46 11.28 4.86
N ARG A 99 6.06 12.01 3.81
CA ARG A 99 6.43 13.42 3.62
C ARG A 99 5.84 14.33 4.70
N ARG A 100 4.59 14.11 5.11
CA ARG A 100 3.96 14.85 6.23
C ARG A 100 4.68 14.60 7.55
N SER A 101 5.14 13.37 7.75
CA SER A 101 5.95 12.96 8.91
C SER A 101 7.41 13.43 8.86
N GLY A 102 7.80 14.18 7.83
CA GLY A 102 9.13 14.78 7.71
C GLY A 102 10.19 13.88 7.05
N VAL A 103 9.83 12.67 6.63
CA VAL A 103 10.75 11.74 5.94
C VAL A 103 11.17 12.33 4.61
N SER A 104 12.47 12.39 4.32
CA SER A 104 12.99 12.90 3.06
C SER A 104 12.60 12.02 1.86
N GLN A 105 12.54 12.60 0.65
CA GLN A 105 12.28 11.83 -0.57
C GLN A 105 13.30 10.71 -0.79
N GLN A 106 14.57 10.98 -0.47
CA GLN A 106 15.65 10.00 -0.53
C GLN A 106 15.49 8.89 0.52
N GLN A 107 15.18 9.25 1.77
CA GLN A 107 14.96 8.28 2.85
C GLN A 107 13.78 7.35 2.54
N PHE A 108 12.69 7.91 2.00
CA PHE A 108 11.55 7.12 1.57
C PHE A 108 11.94 6.11 0.49
N MET A 109 12.66 6.54 -0.55
CA MET A 109 13.10 5.62 -1.61
C MET A 109 14.07 4.58 -1.14
N GLU A 110 15.03 4.95 -0.30
CA GLU A 110 16.00 4.01 0.24
C GLU A 110 15.31 2.94 1.09
N SER A 111 14.33 3.32 1.92
CA SER A 111 13.50 2.39 2.68
C SER A 111 12.75 1.41 1.77
N ARG A 112 12.16 1.90 0.68
CA ARG A 112 11.43 1.06 -0.28
C ARG A 112 12.34 0.12 -1.04
N TYR A 113 13.48 0.62 -1.52
CA TYR A 113 14.50 -0.19 -2.19
C TYR A 113 15.00 -1.32 -1.29
N ARG A 114 15.32 -1.02 -0.02
CA ARG A 114 15.73 -2.03 0.96
C ARG A 114 14.64 -3.08 1.22
N SER A 115 13.38 -2.66 1.37
CA SER A 115 12.25 -3.58 1.55
C SER A 115 12.06 -4.51 0.36
N VAL A 116 12.16 -3.99 -0.87
CA VAL A 116 12.07 -4.81 -2.08
C VAL A 116 13.22 -5.82 -2.14
N LEU A 117 14.46 -5.39 -1.88
CA LEU A 117 15.61 -6.30 -1.83
C LEU A 117 15.48 -7.39 -0.76
N GLN A 118 15.01 -7.04 0.44
CA GLN A 118 14.78 -8.01 1.51
C GLN A 118 13.69 -9.01 1.12
N SER A 119 12.64 -8.59 0.41
CA SER A 119 11.60 -9.48 -0.10
C SER A 119 12.09 -10.44 -1.19
N GLN A 120 13.24 -10.14 -1.81
CA GLN A 120 13.85 -10.97 -2.85
C GLN A 120 15.03 -11.81 -2.35
N ALA A 121 15.57 -11.54 -1.16
CA ALA A 121 16.68 -12.32 -0.59
C ALA A 121 16.33 -13.81 -0.38
N SER A 122 15.05 -14.18 -0.43
CA SER A 122 14.55 -15.55 -0.40
C SER A 122 14.36 -16.19 -1.79
N VAL A 123 14.54 -15.44 -2.88
CA VAL A 123 14.36 -15.89 -4.26
C VAL A 123 15.74 -16.13 -4.90
N SER A 124 16.03 -17.41 -5.15
CA SER A 124 17.24 -17.99 -5.77
C SER A 124 17.85 -17.13 -6.90
N SER A 125 19.18 -17.15 -7.01
CA SER A 125 19.92 -16.59 -8.15
C SER A 125 19.36 -17.12 -9.48
N ALA A 126 18.99 -16.21 -10.39
CA ALA A 126 18.53 -16.55 -11.73
C ALA A 126 19.54 -17.48 -12.43
N ARG A 127 19.05 -18.59 -12.98
CA ARG A 127 19.85 -19.64 -13.64
C ARG A 127 19.72 -19.60 -15.16
N SER A 128 18.82 -18.77 -15.68
CA SER A 128 18.64 -18.51 -17.10
C SER A 128 18.38 -17.03 -17.37
N GLU A 129 18.58 -16.61 -18.63
CA GLU A 129 18.28 -15.25 -19.09
C GLU A 129 16.79 -14.90 -18.93
N ALA A 130 15.90 -15.87 -19.19
CA ALA A 130 14.46 -15.70 -18.98
C ALA A 130 14.10 -15.46 -17.49
N GLU A 131 14.71 -16.22 -16.57
CA GLU A 131 14.52 -16.01 -15.13
C GLU A 131 15.08 -14.65 -14.67
N PHE A 132 16.16 -14.19 -15.27
CA PHE A 132 16.74 -12.88 -14.99
C PHE A 132 15.82 -11.74 -15.46
N GLU A 133 15.29 -11.82 -16.68
CA GLU A 133 14.31 -10.86 -17.20
C GLU A 133 13.04 -10.83 -16.35
N GLU A 134 12.53 -12.00 -15.95
CA GLU A 134 11.35 -12.09 -15.09
C GLU A 134 11.62 -11.48 -13.70
N GLN A 135 12.80 -11.75 -13.12
CA GLN A 135 13.22 -11.15 -11.87
C GLN A 135 13.31 -9.61 -11.99
N GLN A 136 13.85 -9.12 -13.10
CA GLN A 136 13.94 -7.69 -13.38
C GLN A 136 12.54 -7.05 -13.53
N ARG A 137 11.60 -7.70 -14.21
CA ARG A 137 10.21 -7.24 -14.31
C ARG A 137 9.51 -7.23 -12.97
N SER A 138 9.67 -8.28 -12.16
CA SER A 138 9.14 -8.34 -10.79
C SER A 138 9.71 -7.21 -9.91
N TYR A 139 11.00 -6.91 -10.07
CA TYR A 139 11.66 -5.80 -9.39
C TYR A 139 11.09 -4.45 -9.79
N GLN A 140 10.98 -4.20 -11.10
CA GLN A 140 10.38 -2.99 -11.63
C GLN A 140 8.92 -2.86 -11.21
N ALA A 141 8.16 -3.95 -11.20
CA ALA A 141 6.76 -3.94 -10.81
C ALA A 141 6.55 -3.50 -9.35
N LYS A 142 7.52 -3.78 -8.46
CA LYS A 142 7.47 -3.33 -7.06
C LYS A 142 7.90 -1.87 -6.88
N LEU A 143 8.84 -1.38 -7.69
CA LEU A 143 9.39 -0.03 -7.55
C LEU A 143 8.68 1.04 -8.38
N LEU A 144 8.08 0.66 -9.51
CA LEU A 144 7.41 1.60 -10.41
C LEU A 144 6.28 2.38 -9.73
N PRO A 145 5.39 1.76 -8.92
CA PRO A 145 4.36 2.52 -8.19
C PRO A 145 4.97 3.59 -7.28
N VAL A 146 6.12 3.28 -6.66
CA VAL A 146 6.83 4.17 -5.72
C VAL A 146 7.48 5.34 -6.45
N SER A 147 8.18 5.10 -7.56
CA SER A 147 8.82 6.16 -8.33
C SER A 147 7.80 7.15 -8.91
N ILE A 148 6.65 6.62 -9.36
CA ILE A 148 5.54 7.42 -9.87
C ILE A 148 4.86 8.22 -8.76
N ALA A 149 4.64 7.60 -7.59
CA ALA A 149 4.10 8.28 -6.43
C ALA A 149 4.93 9.52 -6.06
N MET A 150 6.26 9.44 -6.06
CA MET A 150 7.10 10.60 -5.73
C MET A 150 6.91 11.79 -6.68
N SER A 151 6.56 11.51 -7.94
CA SER A 151 6.42 12.50 -9.00
C SER A 151 5.02 13.13 -9.00
N LEU A 152 3.99 12.30 -8.85
CA LEU A 152 2.59 12.70 -9.02
C LEU A 152 1.84 12.88 -7.70
N ALA A 153 2.14 12.10 -6.66
CA ALA A 153 1.37 12.14 -5.42
C ALA A 153 1.34 13.52 -4.74
N PRO A 154 2.38 14.39 -4.77
CA PRO A 154 2.26 15.73 -4.23
C PRO A 154 1.12 16.56 -4.85
N GLN A 155 0.82 16.36 -6.13
CA GLN A 155 -0.22 17.13 -6.82
C GLN A 155 -1.63 16.63 -6.50
N HIS A 156 -1.74 15.37 -6.09
CA HIS A 156 -3.03 14.71 -5.91
C HIS A 156 -3.37 14.45 -4.44
N TYR A 157 -2.41 14.07 -3.60
CA TYR A 157 -2.61 13.63 -2.21
C TYR A 157 -2.00 14.53 -1.15
N CYS A 158 -0.96 15.32 -1.46
CA CYS A 158 -0.28 16.16 -0.46
C CYS A 158 0.30 17.47 -1.04
N SER A 159 -0.57 18.33 -1.58
CA SER A 159 -0.20 19.62 -2.19
C SER A 159 0.55 20.56 -1.25
N GLU A 160 0.27 20.47 0.04
CA GLU A 160 0.94 21.21 1.11
C GLU A 160 2.45 20.91 1.21
N VAL A 161 2.87 19.71 0.79
CA VAL A 161 4.28 19.31 0.77
C VAL A 161 5.05 20.02 -0.34
N GLN A 162 4.41 20.33 -1.47
CA GLN A 162 5.02 21.13 -2.54
C GLN A 162 5.20 22.58 -2.12
N GLN A 163 4.18 23.17 -1.48
CA GLN A 163 4.23 24.57 -1.03
C GLN A 163 5.38 24.81 -0.04
N ARG A 164 5.67 23.86 0.85
CA ARG A 164 6.81 23.95 1.78
C ARG A 164 8.19 23.91 1.11
N ARG A 165 8.31 23.38 -0.11
CA ARG A 165 9.56 23.42 -0.89
C ARG A 165 9.75 24.74 -1.62
N ALA A 166 8.68 25.43 -2.01
CA ALA A 166 8.76 26.71 -2.73
C ALA A 166 9.12 27.90 -1.83
N ILE A 167 9.01 27.74 -0.50
CA ILE A 167 9.24 28.78 0.50
C ILE A 167 10.64 28.66 1.16
N ARG A 168 11.37 27.58 0.91
CA ARG A 168 12.77 27.39 1.35
C ARG A 168 13.72 27.64 0.19
#